data_AF-A0A9D7TIN0-F1
#
_entry.id   AF-A0A9D7TIN0-F1
#
_cell.length_a   1.000
_cell.length_b   1.000
_cell.length_c   1.000
_cell.angle_alpha   90.00
_cell.angle_beta   90.00
_cell.angle_gamma   90.00
#
_symmetry.space_group_name_H-M   'P 1'
#
loop_
_entity.id
_entity.type
_entity.pdbx_description
1 polymer ?
#
loop_
_entity_poly.entity_id
_entity_poly.type
_entity_poly.pdbx_seq_one_letter_code
_entity_poly.pdbx_strand_id
1 'polypeptide(L)'
;MRIYWVIVIFGLAVTWACTDTTDQDRITILNYLDERGLIATDTSGVFVVITSTGTSDRPEENSTIQLSYKGYYTDGVVFDQSPPDQKTTIKLSFALRD
;
A
#
# COMPACT_ATOMS: atom_id res chain seq x y z
N MET A 1 44.87 -17.76 27.20
CA MET A 1 43.77 -16.99 27.84
C MET A 1 43.48 -15.75 27.00
N ARG A 2 42.65 -15.84 25.94
CA ARG A 2 42.25 -14.69 25.09
C ARG A 2 41.23 -15.01 23.98
N ILE A 3 40.62 -16.21 23.96
CA ILE A 3 39.65 -16.59 22.91
C ILE A 3 38.20 -16.24 23.29
N TYR A 4 37.93 -16.02 24.58
CA TYR A 4 36.59 -15.71 25.12
C TYR A 4 36.03 -14.37 24.64
N TRP A 5 36.87 -13.39 24.32
CA TRP A 5 36.44 -12.09 23.82
C TRP A 5 35.87 -12.15 22.40
N VAL A 6 36.28 -13.15 21.59
CA VAL A 6 35.79 -13.33 20.21
C VAL A 6 34.42 -14.03 20.21
N ILE A 7 34.19 -14.95 21.15
CA ILE A 7 32.93 -15.68 21.28
C ILE A 7 31.80 -14.77 21.81
N VAL A 8 32.13 -13.79 22.67
CA VAL A 8 31.16 -12.80 23.17
C VAL A 8 30.70 -11.83 22.08
N ILE A 9 31.55 -11.52 21.09
CA ILE A 9 31.20 -10.66 19.95
C ILE A 9 30.34 -11.40 18.92
N PHE A 10 30.55 -12.71 18.74
CA PHE A 10 29.74 -13.53 17.81
C PHE A 10 28.36 -13.92 18.40
N GLY A 11 28.24 -13.98 19.73
CA GLY A 11 26.98 -14.30 20.42
C GLY A 11 25.97 -13.14 20.49
N LEU A 12 26.40 -11.89 20.28
CA LEU A 12 25.54 -10.69 20.37
C LEU A 12 24.91 -10.29 19.02
N ALA A 13 25.22 -10.99 17.94
CA ALA A 13 24.73 -10.66 16.59
C ALA A 13 23.42 -11.38 16.21
N VAL A 14 22.86 -12.23 17.09
CA VAL A 14 21.73 -13.12 16.75
C VAL A 14 20.38 -12.64 17.34
N THR A 15 20.32 -11.51 18.05
CA THR A 15 19.11 -11.11 18.80
C THR A 15 18.24 -10.04 18.15
N TRP A 16 18.44 -9.72 16.87
CA TRP A 16 17.64 -8.70 16.15
C TRP A 16 17.05 -9.26 14.86
N ALA A 17 16.31 -10.37 14.96
CA ALA A 17 15.55 -10.91 13.83
C ALA A 17 14.06 -11.03 14.20
N CYS A 18 13.48 -9.93 14.65
CA CYS A 18 12.04 -9.74 14.61
C CYS A 18 11.80 -8.23 14.42
N THR A 19 11.61 -7.82 13.16
CA THR A 19 11.04 -6.52 12.83
C THR A 19 9.59 -6.83 12.46
N ASP A 20 8.64 -6.32 13.24
CA ASP A 20 7.23 -6.31 12.86
C ASP A 20 7.10 -5.45 11.60
N THR A 21 6.92 -6.10 10.45
CA THR A 21 6.87 -5.45 9.13
C THR A 21 5.65 -4.55 8.97
N THR A 22 4.57 -4.84 9.71
CA THR A 22 3.31 -4.08 9.67
C THR A 22 3.51 -2.63 10.12
N ASP A 23 4.40 -2.39 11.07
CA ASP A 23 4.72 -1.03 11.52
C ASP A 23 5.52 -0.26 10.45
N GLN A 24 6.43 -0.94 9.74
CA GLN A 24 7.24 -0.32 8.69
C GLN A 24 6.43 0.09 7.45
N ASP A 25 5.48 -0.74 7.03
CA ASP A 25 4.60 -0.42 5.90
C ASP A 25 3.73 0.80 6.22
N ARG A 26 3.15 0.84 7.43
CA ARG A 26 2.35 1.99 7.86
C ARG A 26 3.19 3.27 7.93
N ILE A 27 4.41 3.20 8.48
CA ILE A 27 5.34 4.34 8.49
C ILE A 27 5.65 4.82 7.07
N THR A 28 5.92 3.88 6.15
CA THR A 28 6.22 4.20 4.75
C THR A 28 5.05 4.94 4.08
N ILE A 29 3.82 4.48 4.30
CA ILE A 29 2.61 5.14 3.77
C ILE A 29 2.45 6.55 4.35
N LEU A 30 2.60 6.71 5.67
CA LEU A 30 2.44 8.00 6.33
C LEU A 30 3.49 9.02 5.84
N ASN A 31 4.75 8.60 5.69
CA ASN A 31 5.80 9.45 5.12
C ASN A 31 5.48 9.84 3.67
N TYR A 32 5.05 8.88 2.84
CA TYR A 32 4.68 9.16 1.45
C TYR A 32 3.57 10.22 1.34
N LEU A 33 2.59 10.17 2.24
CA LEU A 33 1.50 11.15 2.31
C LEU A 33 2.00 12.52 2.77
N ASP A 34 2.80 12.58 3.83
CA ASP A 34 3.34 13.82 4.40
C ASP A 34 4.24 14.57 3.40
N GLU A 35 5.20 13.86 2.78
CA GLU A 35 6.11 14.42 1.77
C GLU A 35 5.37 15.03 0.57
N ARG A 36 4.15 14.56 0.28
CA ARG A 36 3.31 15.03 -0.83
C ARG A 36 2.17 15.94 -0.38
N GLY A 37 2.06 16.23 0.91
CA GLY A 37 0.99 17.05 1.48
C GLY A 37 -0.42 16.48 1.26
N LEU A 38 -0.55 15.14 1.25
CA LEU A 38 -1.82 14.45 1.01
C LEU A 38 -2.54 14.16 2.32
N ILE A 39 -3.82 14.53 2.40
CA ILE A 39 -4.69 14.20 3.52
C ILE A 39 -5.52 12.97 3.15
N ALA A 40 -5.22 11.82 3.76
CA ALA A 40 -5.90 10.56 3.51
C ALA A 40 -6.82 10.15 4.65
N THR A 41 -7.83 9.33 4.33
CA THR A 41 -8.69 8.63 5.29
C THR A 41 -8.32 7.16 5.34
N ASP A 42 -8.04 6.63 6.53
CA ASP A 42 -7.76 5.20 6.76
C ASP A 42 -9.08 4.41 6.69
N THR A 43 -9.14 3.47 5.75
CA THR A 43 -10.27 2.55 5.54
C THR A 43 -9.76 1.12 5.70
N SER A 44 -9.68 0.65 6.94
CA SER A 44 -9.24 -0.72 7.28
C SER A 44 -7.84 -1.06 6.76
N GLY A 45 -6.89 -0.13 6.85
CA GLY A 45 -5.51 -0.30 6.38
C GLY A 45 -5.25 0.20 4.96
N VAL A 46 -6.29 0.63 4.23
CA VAL A 46 -6.17 1.31 2.94
C VAL A 46 -6.34 2.82 3.14
N PHE A 47 -5.32 3.59 2.78
CA PHE A 47 -5.36 5.06 2.88
C PHE A 47 -5.91 5.67 1.59
N VAL A 48 -7.05 6.36 1.67
CA VAL A 48 -7.77 6.92 0.52
C VAL A 48 -7.71 8.44 0.53
N VAL A 49 -7.31 9.03 -0.60
CA VAL A 49 -7.35 10.49 -0.84
C VAL A 49 -8.39 10.77 -1.92
N ILE A 50 -9.42 11.54 -1.59
CA ILE A 50 -10.47 11.95 -2.54
C ILE A 50 -10.08 13.31 -3.12
N THR A 51 -9.60 13.32 -4.36
CA THR A 51 -9.21 14.56 -5.06
C THR A 51 -10.37 15.24 -5.77
N SER A 52 -11.35 14.45 -6.23
CA SER A 52 -12.58 14.94 -6.86
C SER A 52 -13.75 14.11 -6.39
N THR A 53 -14.75 14.76 -5.80
CA THR A 53 -15.98 14.10 -5.38
C THR A 53 -16.85 13.76 -6.58
N GLY A 54 -17.37 12.54 -6.63
CA GLY A 54 -18.39 12.13 -7.59
C GLY A 54 -19.79 12.58 -7.15
N THR A 55 -20.81 11.93 -7.73
CA THR A 55 -22.20 12.10 -7.33
C THR A 55 -22.51 11.30 -6.06
N SER A 56 -23.73 11.45 -5.52
CA SER A 56 -24.22 10.62 -4.42
C SER A 56 -24.48 9.16 -4.81
N ASP A 57 -24.56 8.88 -6.12
CA ASP A 57 -24.89 7.56 -6.64
C ASP A 57 -23.71 6.61 -6.40
N ARG A 58 -24.01 5.48 -5.75
CA ARG A 58 -23.03 4.44 -5.44
C ARG A 58 -23.44 3.14 -6.13
N PRO A 59 -22.50 2.46 -6.82
CA PRO A 59 -22.78 1.16 -7.41
C PRO A 59 -23.05 0.11 -6.32
N GLU A 60 -23.96 -0.81 -6.60
CA GLU A 60 -24.20 -2.00 -5.78
C GLU A 60 -23.12 -3.07 -6.02
N GLU A 61 -22.98 -4.05 -5.13
CA GLU A 61 -21.96 -5.12 -5.23
C GLU A 61 -22.02 -5.92 -6.53
N ASN A 62 -23.19 -6.06 -7.15
CA ASN A 62 -23.37 -6.76 -8.42
C ASN A 62 -23.15 -5.86 -9.65
N SER A 63 -22.84 -4.58 -9.46
CA SER A 63 -22.73 -3.60 -10.54
C SER A 63 -21.52 -3.88 -11.43
N THR A 64 -21.66 -3.50 -12.70
CA THR A 64 -20.54 -3.44 -13.63
C THR A 64 -20.10 -1.99 -13.77
N ILE A 65 -18.85 -1.70 -13.39
CA ILE A 65 -18.29 -0.35 -13.42
C ILE A 65 -17.22 -0.22 -14.51
N GLN A 66 -17.00 1.01 -14.95
CA GLN A 66 -15.95 1.36 -15.91
C GLN A 66 -15.02 2.38 -15.26
N LEU A 67 -13.72 2.10 -15.27
CA LEU A 67 -12.73 2.97 -14.64
C LEU A 67 -11.44 3.06 -15.46
N SER A 68 -10.74 4.16 -15.27
CA SER A 68 -9.36 4.36 -15.70
C SER A 68 -8.49 4.41 -14.45
N TYR A 69 -7.40 3.65 -14.43
CA TYR A 69 -6.53 3.51 -13.26
C TYR A 69 -5.06 3.48 -13.64
N LYS A 70 -4.22 3.78 -12.64
CA LYS A 70 -2.78 3.65 -12.73
C LYS A 70 -2.26 3.14 -11.38
N GLY A 71 -1.67 1.94 -11.39
CA GLY A 71 -1.03 1.32 -10.24
C GLY A 71 0.49 1.51 -10.30
N TYR A 72 1.06 2.07 -9.25
CA TYR A 72 2.49 2.31 -9.13
C TYR A 72 2.94 2.13 -7.67
N TYR A 73 4.21 1.73 -7.49
CA TYR A 73 4.82 1.63 -6.16
C TYR A 73 5.13 3.04 -5.60
N THR A 74 5.50 3.12 -4.32
CA THR A 74 5.84 4.40 -3.66
C THR A 74 7.05 5.11 -4.27
N ASP A 75 7.91 4.38 -5.00
CA ASP A 75 9.02 4.91 -5.79
C ASP A 75 8.63 5.41 -7.19
N GLY A 76 7.37 5.26 -7.58
CA GLY A 76 6.82 5.71 -8.86
C GLY A 76 6.91 4.69 -9.99
N VAL A 77 7.52 3.52 -9.80
CA VAL A 77 7.56 2.47 -10.82
C VAL A 77 6.15 1.93 -11.05
N VAL A 78 5.68 2.05 -12.29
CA VAL A 78 4.35 1.59 -12.71
C VAL A 78 4.38 0.08 -12.90
N PHE A 79 3.50 -0.63 -12.21
CA PHE A 79 3.33 -2.08 -12.41
C PHE A 79 2.14 -2.43 -13.30
N ASP A 80 1.11 -1.57 -13.35
CA ASP A 80 -0.05 -1.76 -14.21
C ASP A 80 -0.83 -0.44 -14.44
N GLN A 81 -1.48 -0.27 -15.58
CA GLN A 81 -2.31 0.90 -15.87
C GLN A 81 -3.30 0.65 -17.01
N SER A 82 -4.44 1.36 -16.99
CA SER A 82 -5.37 1.38 -18.12
C SER A 82 -4.78 2.16 -19.32
N PRO A 83 -5.09 1.78 -20.57
CA PRO A 83 -4.69 2.57 -21.74
C PRO A 83 -5.23 4.02 -21.69
N PRO A 84 -4.52 5.02 -22.25
CA PRO A 84 -4.84 6.45 -22.09
C PRO A 84 -6.26 6.87 -22.49
N ASP A 85 -6.90 6.11 -23.38
CA ASP A 85 -8.23 6.43 -23.93
C ASP A 85 -9.23 5.26 -23.80
N GLN A 86 -8.93 4.29 -22.93
CA GLN A 86 -9.78 3.12 -22.73
C GLN A 86 -10.21 2.99 -21.27
N LYS A 87 -11.50 2.71 -21.07
CA LYS A 87 -12.03 2.34 -19.76
C LYS A 87 -11.99 0.83 -19.61
N THR A 88 -11.47 0.37 -18.49
CA THR A 88 -11.51 -1.05 -18.11
C THR A 88 -12.84 -1.33 -17.43
N THR A 89 -13.54 -2.36 -17.90
CA THR A 89 -14.82 -2.81 -17.34
C THR A 89 -14.59 -3.88 -16.29
N ILE A 90 -15.09 -3.68 -15.08
CA ILE A 90 -14.94 -4.61 -13.95
C ILE A 90 -16.32 -4.88 -13.34
N LYS A 91 -16.61 -6.14 -13.05
CA LYS A 91 -17.77 -6.52 -12.21
C LYS A 91 -17.36 -6.40 -10.74
N LEU A 92 -18.07 -5.59 -9.97
CA LEU A 92 -17.71 -5.27 -8.60
C LEU A 92 -17.71 -6.54 -7.71
N SER A 93 -18.64 -7.46 -7.96
CA SER A 93 -18.75 -8.75 -7.27
C SER A 93 -17.52 -9.65 -7.45
N PHE A 94 -16.75 -9.45 -8.52
CA PHE A 94 -15.51 -10.18 -8.74
C PHE A 94 -14.34 -9.54 -7.99
N ALA A 95 -14.35 -8.22 -7.84
CA ALA A 95 -13.30 -7.47 -7.15
C ALA A 95 -13.44 -7.51 -5.61
N LEU A 96 -14.65 -7.74 -5.09
CA LEU A 96 -14.95 -7.80 -3.65
C LEU A 96 -14.93 -9.22 -3.07
N ARG A 97 -14.44 -10.20 -3.84
CA ARG A 97 -14.41 -11.59 -3.37
C ARG A 97 -13.10 -11.83 -2.62
N ASP A 98 -13.20 -12.03 -1.30
CA ASP A 98 -12.10 -12.48 -0.42
C ASP A 98 -11.46 -13.79 -0.92
#